data_AF-U4VKZ8-F1
#
_entry.id   AF-U4VKZ8-F1
#
_cell.length_a   1.000
_cell.length_b   1.000
_cell.length_c   1.000
_cell.angle_alpha   90.00
_cell.angle_beta   90.00
_cell.angle_gamma   90.00
#
_symmetry.space_group_name_H-M   'P 1'
#
loop_
_entity.id
_entity.type
_entity.pdbx_description
1 polymer ?
#
loop_
_entity_poly.entity_id
_entity_poly.type
_entity_poly.pdbx_seq_one_letter_code
_entity_poly.pdbx_strand_id
1 'polypeptide(L)' 'MDGFLLLHGTIVTVDSTRRIIEDGGLAIEKDRIVDIGTAEELHVRHDQ' A
#
# COMPACT_ATOMS: atom_id res chain seq x y z
N MET A 1 -13.53 1.38 -10.27
CA MET A 1 -12.83 1.55 -8.99
C MET A 1 -12.28 2.96 -8.99
N ASP A 2 -12.77 3.82 -8.10
CA ASP A 2 -12.17 5.14 -7.91
C ASP A 2 -11.25 5.05 -6.71
N GLY A 3 -9.96 5.03 -6.97
CA GLY A 3 -8.92 4.88 -5.96
C GLY A 3 -7.54 4.97 -6.59
N PHE A 4 -6.52 5.02 -5.74
CA PHE A 4 -5.13 5.00 -6.17
C PHE A 4 -4.45 3.75 -5.63
N LEU A 5 -3.72 3.08 -6.51
CA LEU A 5 -2.80 2.01 -6.15
C LEU A 5 -1.38 2.50 -6.44
N LEU A 6 -0.61 2.73 -5.38
CA LEU A 6 0.78 3.17 -5.47
C LEU A 6 1.67 1.96 -5.18
N LEU A 7 2.53 1.58 -6.13
CA LEU A 7 3.37 0.39 -6.06
C LEU A 7 4.85 0.74 -6.23
N HIS A 8 5.71 -0.19 -5.82
CA HIS A 8 7.16 -0.11 -5.94
C HIS A 8 7.79 1.09 -5.22
N GLY A 9 7.22 1.46 -4.07
CA GLY A 9 7.73 2.52 -3.19
C GLY A 9 8.32 1.97 -1.91
N THR A 10 9.22 2.72 -1.27
CA THR A 10 9.61 2.43 0.12
C THR A 10 8.57 3.00 1.07
N ILE A 11 7.83 2.11 1.76
CA ILE A 11 6.80 2.52 2.73
C ILE A 11 7.42 2.57 4.11
N VAL A 12 7.35 3.73 4.76
CA VAL A 12 7.77 3.92 6.15
C VAL A 12 6.53 4.21 6.99
N THR A 13 6.13 3.29 7.86
CA THR A 13 4.98 3.49 8.74
C THR A 13 5.39 4.17 10.04
N VAL A 14 4.51 5.03 10.55
CA VAL A 14 4.64 5.65 11.88
C VAL A 14 3.71 4.96 12.90
N ASP A 15 3.21 3.77 12.55
CA ASP A 15 2.39 2.95 13.45
C ASP A 15 3.23 2.41 14.63
N SER A 16 2.57 1.71 15.56
CA SER A 16 3.24 1.14 16.75
C SER A 16 4.35 0.13 16.41
N THR A 17 4.32 -0.45 15.20
CA THR A 17 5.31 -1.42 14.72
C THR A 17 6.46 -0.78 13.96
N ARG A 18 6.32 0.48 13.50
CA ARG A 18 7.34 1.27 12.79
C ARG A 18 8.05 0.46 11.70
N ARG A 19 7.29 0.01 10.71
CA ARG A 19 7.78 -0.86 9.64
C ARG A 19 8.38 -0.04 8.51
N ILE A 20 9.46 -0.57 7.95
CA ILE A 20 9.97 -0.16 6.64
C ILE A 20 9.71 -1.33 5.70
N ILE A 21 8.89 -1.11 4.67
CA ILE A 21 8.60 -2.09 3.64
C ILE A 21 9.32 -1.63 2.38
N GLU A 22 10.39 -2.35 2.04
CA GLU A 22 11.07 -2.20 0.76
C GLU A 22 10.21 -2.82 -0.34
N ASP A 23 10.16 -2.18 -1.52
CA ASP A 23 9.26 -2.55 -2.62
C ASP A 23 7.79 -2.75 -2.17
N GLY A 24 7.31 -1.81 -1.37
CA GLY A 24 5.97 -1.79 -0.82
C GLY A 24 4.95 -1.09 -1.71
N GLY A 25 3.71 -1.11 -1.25
CA GLY A 25 2.64 -0.34 -1.86
C GLY A 25 1.60 0.19 -0.87
N LEU A 26 0.69 0.97 -1.43
CA LEU A 26 -0.40 1.63 -0.71
C LEU A 26 -1.66 1.65 -1.57
N ALA A 27 -2.75 1.10 -1.03
CA ALA A 27 -4.09 1.24 -1.63
C ALA A 27 -4.86 2.35 -0.93
N ILE A 28 -5.38 3.29 -1.72
CA ILE A 28 -6.15 4.43 -1.24
C ILE A 28 -7.53 4.42 -1.88
N GLU A 29 -8.55 4.43 -1.05
CA GLU A 29 -9.94 4.63 -1.48
C GLU A 29 -10.46 5.94 -0.89
N LYS A 30 -10.94 6.84 -1.76
CA LYS A 30 -11.41 8.18 -1.40
C LYS A 30 -10.33 8.98 -0.65
N ASP A 31 -10.44 9.07 0.68
CA ASP A 31 -9.59 9.82 1.58
C ASP A 31 -8.87 8.94 2.62
N ARG A 32 -8.91 7.62 2.45
CA ARG A 32 -8.36 6.66 3.42
C ARG A 32 -7.43 5.64 2.80
N ILE A 33 -6.38 5.32 3.56
CA ILE A 33 -5.56 4.15 3.34
C ILE A 33 -6.37 2.94 3.77
N VAL A 34 -6.61 2.01 2.84
CA VAL A 34 -7.37 0.78 3.10
C VAL A 34 -6.48 -0.44 3.22
N ASP A 35 -5.27 -0.41 2.65
CA ASP A 35 -4.32 -1.52 2.71
C ASP A 35 -2.86 -1.04 2.55
N ILE A 36 -1.93 -1.74 3.19
CA ILE A 36 -0.47 -1.52 3.13
C ILE A 36 0.22 -2.88 3.14
N GLY A 37 1.14 -3.11 2.21
CA GLY A 37 1.87 -4.38 2.09
C GLY A 37 3.01 -4.30 1.08
N THR A 38 3.50 -5.44 0.62
CA THR A 38 4.44 -5.50 -0.51
C THR A 38 3.72 -5.14 -1.82
N ALA A 39 4.46 -4.67 -2.83
CA ALA A 39 3.89 -4.35 -4.13
C ALA A 39 3.19 -5.56 -4.78
N GLU A 40 3.81 -6.75 -4.68
CA GLU A 40 3.24 -8.01 -5.17
C GLU A 40 1.90 -8.33 -4.49
N GLU A 41 1.86 -8.25 -3.16
CA GLU A 41 0.66 -8.52 -2.38
C GLU A 41 -0.50 -7.59 -2.76
N LEU A 42 -0.22 -6.31 -2.94
CA LEU A 42 -1.22 -5.29 -3.26
C LEU A 42 -1.69 -5.37 -4.70
N HIS A 43 -0.78 -5.65 -5.65
CA HIS A 43 -1.12 -5.84 -7.05
C HIS A 43 -2.13 -6.99 -7.23
N VAL A 44 -1.90 -8.13 -6.56
CA VAL A 44 -2.82 -9.28 -6.62
C VAL A 44 -4.20 -8.95 -6.02
N ARG A 45 -4.25 -8.13 -4.97
CA ARG A 45 -5.49 -7.82 -4.24
C ARG A 45 -6.33 -6.71 -4.85
N HIS A 46 -5.72 -5.73 -5.54
CA HIS A 46 -6.39 -4.49 -5.92
C HIS A 46 -6.35 -4.14 -7.41
N ASP A 47 -5.61 -4.88 -8.25
CA ASP A 47 -5.49 -4.63 -9.69
C ASP A 47 -6.34 -5.59 -10.58
N GLN A 48 -7.52 -6.02 -10.08
CA GLN A 48 -8.47 -6.89 -10.80
C GLN A 48 -9.76 -6.19 -11.21
#